data_AF-A0A933WM02-F1
#
_entry.id   AF-A0A933WM02-F1
#
_cell.length_a   1.000
_cell.length_b   1.000
_cell.length_c   1.000
_cell.angle_alpha   90.00
_cell.angle_beta   90.00
_cell.angle_gamma   90.00
#
_symmetry.space_group_name_H-M   'P 1'
#
loop_
_entity.id
_entity.type
_entity.pdbx_description
1 polymer ?
#
loop_
_entity_poly.entity_id
_entity_poly.type
_entity_poly.pdbx_seq_one_letter_code
_entity_poly.pdbx_strand_id
1 'polypeptide(L)'
;MSHAPRDRKAPAIRRLIPAAAAALALLISGCATPSPFLRVGPPQAADADSPYAGENVYLRSFVVRTKGKDPRAEAAIRADFIDYLTKLGKFQKVVDATQGGLDIPSDALSINVDLRPSLSANDNAFAQYFSIYVATLLFPRKGSVTVNGNSTVLRGQTVIGNMSWTCTENYGLLFLGWARTGPIAEAYRSCYAETFAHIAVPTRAEAGAGISAAALQSMVEKSVQKATAKEEKAYDSDVDKPGYQTPEDKDNFALVIGIEKYQQLPQADFAERDAQTIKDHLVALGYPRRNIVHLSGSLATRSNMEKYLESWLPARVGADSKLLVYFSGHGSPGIDSGQAYLVPWDGDVNFLAKTGYPLKRLYENLNALAARRVVVLLDSCFSGAGGRSILPKGTRPLVSKVDVGGGTLGKVVVLSASDSSEITGADEAQGHGLFTYHLLKGLNEKRGQATLKALYDYLLPRVQDAARHQNRDQTPQLLSSGSDGEELSLRD
;
A
#
# COMPACT_ATOMS: atom_id res chain seq x y z
N MET A 1 -48.35 52.28 56.90
CA MET A 1 -48.54 52.51 55.45
C MET A 1 -47.19 52.85 54.82
N SER A 2 -46.73 51.95 53.94
CA SER A 2 -45.72 52.10 52.87
C SER A 2 -44.73 53.26 52.94
N HIS A 3 -43.45 52.98 53.22
CA HIS A 3 -42.28 53.72 52.71
C HIS A 3 -41.14 52.73 52.41
N ALA A 4 -40.78 52.58 51.14
CA ALA A 4 -39.66 51.77 50.67
C ALA A 4 -38.31 52.46 50.96
N PRO A 5 -37.22 51.71 51.23
CA PRO A 5 -35.88 52.23 51.07
C PRO A 5 -35.20 51.68 49.80
N ARG A 6 -34.55 52.61 49.11
CA ARG A 6 -33.66 52.44 47.96
C ARG A 6 -32.43 51.62 48.35
N ASP A 7 -32.13 50.56 47.60
CA ASP A 7 -30.81 49.95 47.61
C ASP A 7 -29.91 50.61 46.54
N ARG A 8 -28.90 51.35 47.01
CA ARG A 8 -27.74 51.77 46.22
C ARG A 8 -26.61 50.78 46.50
N LYS A 9 -26.14 50.03 45.49
CA LYS A 9 -24.74 49.56 45.44
C LYS A 9 -24.17 49.69 44.02
N ALA A 10 -23.00 50.32 43.98
CA ALA A 10 -22.16 50.64 42.84
C ALA A 10 -21.56 49.38 42.15
N PRO A 11 -21.07 49.48 40.89
CA PRO A 11 -20.56 48.34 40.15
C PRO A 11 -19.17 47.93 40.64
N ALA A 12 -18.99 46.63 40.91
CA ALA A 12 -17.70 46.05 41.23
C ALA A 12 -16.86 45.89 39.95
N ILE A 13 -15.95 46.83 39.72
CA ILE A 13 -14.76 46.63 38.88
C ILE A 13 -13.85 45.66 39.64
N ARG A 14 -13.78 44.39 39.21
CA ARG A 14 -12.72 43.47 39.63
C ARG A 14 -12.24 42.58 38.49
N ARG A 15 -11.01 42.91 38.06
CA ARG A 15 -9.90 42.01 37.72
C ARG A 15 -9.97 41.26 36.39
N LEU A 16 -9.53 41.97 35.37
CA LEU A 16 -8.72 41.40 34.28
C LEU A 16 -7.44 40.75 34.87
N ILE A 17 -7.26 39.47 34.56
CA ILE A 17 -5.98 38.75 34.32
C ILE A 17 -5.14 38.46 35.60
N PRO A 18 -4.68 37.19 35.82
CA PRO A 18 -3.97 36.44 34.79
C PRO A 18 -4.38 34.98 34.60
N ALA A 19 -4.93 34.72 33.42
CA ALA A 19 -4.77 33.45 32.71
C ALA A 19 -3.28 33.10 32.44
N ALA A 20 -2.37 34.07 32.59
CA ALA A 20 -0.92 33.85 32.50
C ALA A 20 -0.35 33.01 33.65
N ALA A 21 -0.96 33.01 34.85
CA ALA A 21 -0.47 32.22 35.98
C ALA A 21 -0.81 30.72 35.85
N ALA A 22 -1.93 30.39 35.21
CA ALA A 22 -2.30 29.00 34.91
C ALA A 22 -1.45 28.38 33.79
N ALA A 23 -0.92 29.21 32.87
CA ALA A 23 0.00 28.75 31.84
C ALA A 23 1.43 28.49 32.39
N LEU A 24 1.83 29.18 33.46
CA LEU A 24 3.18 29.07 34.01
C LEU A 24 3.36 27.88 34.98
N ALA A 25 2.27 27.44 35.64
CA ALA A 25 2.32 26.35 36.61
C ALA A 25 2.41 24.93 36.00
N LEU A 26 2.29 24.80 34.68
CA LEU A 26 2.50 23.52 33.96
C LEU A 26 3.95 23.30 33.50
N LEU A 27 4.85 24.29 33.67
CA LEU A 27 6.19 24.28 33.08
C LEU A 27 7.29 23.60 33.91
N ILE A 28 6.95 22.90 34.99
CA ILE A 28 7.96 22.25 35.85
C ILE A 28 7.64 20.76 36.01
N SER A 29 7.79 19.99 34.93
CA SER A 29 8.10 18.56 35.05
C SER A 29 8.74 18.02 33.76
N GLY A 30 9.98 17.54 33.89
CA GLY A 30 10.61 16.54 33.02
C GLY A 30 11.09 16.98 31.63
N CYS A 31 12.37 17.38 31.53
CA CYS A 31 13.14 17.24 30.29
C CYS A 31 13.32 15.74 29.96
N ALA A 32 12.34 15.10 29.35
CA ALA A 32 12.50 13.73 28.85
C ALA A 32 12.93 13.79 27.38
N THR A 33 14.24 13.68 27.12
CA THR A 33 14.74 13.40 25.77
C THR A 33 14.21 12.01 25.34
N PRO A 34 13.62 11.88 24.14
CA PRO A 34 13.21 10.57 23.62
C PRO A 34 14.42 9.64 23.61
N SER A 35 14.28 8.49 24.26
CA SER A 35 15.33 7.47 24.29
C SER A 35 15.52 6.91 22.88
N PRO A 36 16.74 6.93 22.32
CA PRO A 36 17.06 6.26 21.06
C PRO A 36 17.13 4.73 21.22
N PHE A 37 16.73 4.19 22.36
CA PHE A 37 16.89 2.79 22.73
C PHE A 37 15.50 2.14 22.85
N LEU A 38 15.03 1.57 21.75
CA LEU A 38 13.69 1.04 21.59
C LEU A 38 13.73 -0.35 20.97
N ARG A 39 12.79 -1.20 21.38
CA ARG A 39 12.63 -2.53 20.80
C ARG A 39 12.25 -2.47 19.33
N VAL A 40 12.99 -3.22 18.53
CA VAL A 40 12.74 -3.41 17.10
C VAL A 40 11.81 -4.62 16.92
N GLY A 41 10.88 -4.54 15.95
CA GLY A 41 10.00 -5.66 15.61
C GLY A 41 10.74 -6.81 14.92
N PRO A 42 10.14 -8.02 14.84
CA PRO A 42 10.75 -9.15 14.14
C PRO A 42 10.90 -8.87 12.63
N PRO A 43 11.92 -9.43 11.96
CA PRO A 43 12.09 -9.28 10.52
C PRO A 43 10.96 -9.97 9.74
N GLN A 44 10.73 -9.52 8.50
CA GLN A 44 9.94 -10.27 7.54
C GLN A 44 10.68 -11.57 7.17
N ALA A 45 9.94 -12.66 6.96
CA ALA A 45 10.52 -13.99 6.71
C ALA A 45 11.49 -13.96 5.50
N ALA A 46 12.69 -14.51 5.67
CA ALA A 46 13.73 -14.51 4.63
C ALA A 46 13.60 -15.71 3.67
N ASP A 47 14.03 -15.51 2.42
CA ASP A 47 14.32 -16.61 1.49
C ASP A 47 15.58 -17.38 1.91
N ALA A 48 15.62 -18.68 1.61
CA ALA A 48 16.58 -19.66 2.13
C ALA A 48 18.04 -19.52 1.62
N ASP A 49 18.34 -18.58 0.74
CA ASP A 49 19.61 -18.52 -0.02
C ASP A 49 20.72 -17.70 0.69
N SER A 50 21.00 -17.99 1.96
CA SER A 50 22.17 -17.40 2.65
C SER A 50 23.43 -18.27 2.43
N PRO A 51 24.57 -17.69 1.96
CA PRO A 51 25.82 -18.44 1.83
C PRO A 51 26.40 -18.90 3.17
N TYR A 52 25.85 -18.42 4.30
CA TYR A 52 26.28 -18.74 5.66
C TYR A 52 25.21 -19.52 6.45
N ALA A 53 24.17 -20.05 5.79
CA ALA A 53 23.05 -20.74 6.44
C ALA A 53 23.48 -21.91 7.36
N GLY A 54 24.60 -22.56 7.05
CA GLY A 54 25.16 -23.67 7.84
C GLY A 54 26.23 -23.28 8.86
N GLU A 55 26.54 -21.99 9.02
CA GLU A 55 27.60 -21.51 9.92
C GLU A 55 27.03 -20.81 11.17
N ASN A 56 27.76 -20.90 12.28
CA ASN A 56 27.51 -20.09 13.46
C ASN A 56 28.14 -18.71 13.26
N VAL A 57 27.40 -17.64 13.59
CA VAL A 57 27.91 -16.27 13.55
C VAL A 57 28.13 -15.75 14.96
N TYR A 58 29.30 -15.16 15.20
CA TYR A 58 29.71 -14.63 16.50
C TYR A 58 29.69 -13.10 16.49
N LEU A 59 28.88 -12.50 17.35
CA LEU A 59 28.90 -11.06 17.56
C LEU A 59 30.11 -10.71 18.45
N ARG A 60 31.19 -10.24 17.83
CA ARG A 60 32.48 -9.99 18.49
C ARG A 60 32.55 -8.63 19.15
N SER A 61 31.93 -7.62 18.54
CA SER A 61 31.73 -6.31 19.17
C SER A 61 30.43 -5.68 18.72
N PHE A 62 29.77 -4.98 19.64
CA PHE A 62 28.54 -4.23 19.37
C PHE A 62 28.55 -2.98 20.24
N VAL A 63 28.67 -1.81 19.62
CA VAL A 63 28.84 -0.52 20.31
C VAL A 63 27.79 0.47 19.82
N VAL A 64 27.10 1.14 20.74
CA VAL A 64 26.14 2.21 20.40
C VAL A 64 26.63 3.53 21.01
N ARG A 65 27.04 4.48 20.16
CA ARG A 65 27.61 5.76 20.59
C ARG A 65 26.54 6.85 20.66
N THR A 66 26.12 7.19 21.87
CA THR A 66 25.12 8.25 22.14
C THR A 66 25.69 9.38 22.99
N LYS A 67 25.05 10.57 22.91
CA LYS A 67 25.29 11.66 23.87
C LYS A 67 24.64 11.28 25.21
N GLY A 68 25.41 10.63 26.08
CA GLY A 68 24.96 10.03 27.34
C GLY A 68 25.04 8.51 27.25
N LYS A 69 26.09 7.92 27.83
CA LYS A 69 26.29 6.46 27.84
C LYS A 69 25.28 5.83 28.80
N ASP A 70 24.31 5.09 28.28
CA ASP A 70 23.45 4.21 29.07
C ASP A 70 23.74 2.73 28.72
N PRO A 71 24.51 2.02 29.57
CA PRO A 71 24.87 0.61 29.35
C PRO A 71 23.67 -0.33 29.27
N ARG A 72 22.55 -0.02 29.93
CA ARG A 72 21.33 -0.86 29.88
C ARG A 72 20.66 -0.79 28.51
N ALA A 73 20.79 0.37 27.88
CA ALA A 73 20.13 0.68 26.64
C ALA A 73 20.91 0.12 25.43
N GLU A 74 22.25 0.13 25.49
CA GLU A 74 23.10 -0.62 24.56
C GLU A 74 22.82 -2.13 24.64
N ALA A 75 22.70 -2.69 25.85
CA ALA A 75 22.37 -4.10 26.04
C ALA A 75 21.00 -4.47 25.46
N ALA A 76 20.01 -3.56 25.52
CA ALA A 76 18.70 -3.78 24.92
C ALA A 76 18.76 -3.82 23.38
N ILE A 77 19.41 -2.85 22.73
CA ILE A 77 19.57 -2.85 21.26
C ILE A 77 20.38 -4.07 20.81
N ARG A 78 21.43 -4.46 21.54
CA ARG A 78 22.21 -5.67 21.24
C ARG A 78 21.34 -6.92 21.29
N ALA A 79 20.52 -7.06 22.33
CA ALA A 79 19.60 -8.19 22.46
C ALA A 79 18.59 -8.23 21.32
N ASP A 80 18.02 -7.08 20.94
CA ASP A 80 17.08 -6.99 19.81
C ASP A 80 17.77 -7.32 18.47
N PHE A 81 19.03 -6.93 18.29
CA PHE A 81 19.81 -7.28 17.11
C PHE A 81 20.06 -8.79 17.00
N ILE A 82 20.41 -9.44 18.11
CA ILE A 82 20.61 -10.90 18.16
C ILE A 82 19.31 -11.63 17.87
N ASP A 83 18.19 -11.19 18.48
CA ASP A 83 16.86 -11.74 18.24
C ASP A 83 16.44 -11.56 16.76
N TYR A 84 16.73 -10.39 16.18
CA TYR A 84 16.49 -10.11 14.77
C TYR A 84 17.26 -11.06 13.86
N LEU A 85 18.58 -11.22 14.06
CA LEU A 85 19.40 -12.15 13.26
C LEU A 85 18.95 -13.61 13.40
N THR A 86 18.55 -14.01 14.61
CA THR A 86 18.07 -15.36 14.90
C THR A 86 16.76 -15.63 14.15
N LYS A 87 15.81 -14.68 14.19
CA LYS A 87 14.52 -14.79 13.50
C LYS A 87 14.63 -14.69 11.99
N LEU A 88 15.65 -13.98 11.49
CA LEU A 88 15.92 -13.90 10.05
C LEU A 88 16.32 -15.28 9.47
N GLY A 89 16.83 -16.20 10.29
CA GLY A 89 17.08 -17.59 9.88
C GLY A 89 18.22 -17.78 8.88
N LYS A 90 19.16 -16.82 8.77
CA LYS A 90 20.27 -16.85 7.80
C LYS A 90 21.56 -17.52 8.25
N PHE A 91 21.61 -17.97 9.51
CA PHE A 91 22.76 -18.61 10.15
C PHE A 91 22.27 -19.80 10.98
N GLN A 92 23.12 -20.80 11.20
CA GLN A 92 22.77 -21.95 12.05
C GLN A 92 22.52 -21.52 13.50
N LYS A 93 23.34 -20.59 14.00
CA LYS A 93 23.22 -20.01 15.34
C LYS A 93 23.85 -18.63 15.39
N VAL A 94 23.25 -17.74 16.16
CA VAL A 94 23.82 -16.42 16.50
C VAL A 94 24.35 -16.50 17.93
N VAL A 95 25.62 -16.18 18.14
CA VAL A 95 26.29 -16.27 19.44
C VAL A 95 26.77 -14.87 19.87
N ASP A 96 26.34 -14.40 21.05
CA ASP A 96 26.84 -13.16 21.64
C ASP A 96 28.20 -13.39 22.32
N ALA A 97 29.27 -12.90 21.71
CA ALA A 97 30.63 -12.97 22.26
C ALA A 97 31.11 -11.61 22.81
N THR A 98 30.22 -10.62 22.93
CA THR A 98 30.58 -9.24 23.30
C THR A 98 30.97 -9.06 24.77
N GLN A 99 30.60 -10.00 25.65
CA GLN A 99 30.81 -9.89 27.10
C GLN A 99 32.09 -10.57 27.62
N GLY A 100 33.04 -10.92 26.73
CA GLY A 100 34.43 -11.20 27.12
C GLY A 100 34.71 -12.52 27.85
N GLY A 101 33.84 -13.53 27.71
CA GLY A 101 34.03 -14.85 28.33
C GLY A 101 33.95 -16.06 27.38
N LEU A 102 33.83 -15.82 26.07
CA LEU A 102 33.73 -16.86 25.05
C LEU A 102 34.98 -16.86 24.14
N ASP A 103 35.64 -18.01 24.05
CA ASP A 103 36.67 -18.25 23.04
C ASP A 103 36.01 -18.39 21.66
N ILE A 104 36.21 -17.39 20.80
CA ILE A 104 35.78 -17.43 19.40
C ILE A 104 36.76 -18.31 18.63
N PRO A 105 36.30 -19.37 17.93
CA PRO A 105 37.19 -20.22 17.13
C PRO A 105 38.00 -19.41 16.10
N SER A 106 39.23 -19.84 15.82
CA SER A 106 40.19 -19.08 14.99
C SER A 106 39.75 -18.87 13.54
N ASP A 107 38.78 -19.64 13.06
CA ASP A 107 38.22 -19.60 11.70
C ASP A 107 36.73 -19.20 11.68
N ALA A 108 36.16 -18.86 12.83
CA ALA A 108 34.74 -18.54 12.94
C ALA A 108 34.37 -17.23 12.21
N LEU A 109 33.14 -17.22 11.69
CA LEU A 109 32.49 -16.03 11.16
C LEU A 109 32.13 -15.10 12.32
N SER A 110 32.67 -13.88 12.31
CA SER A 110 32.39 -12.89 13.35
C SER A 110 32.00 -11.53 12.78
N ILE A 111 31.18 -10.80 13.52
CA ILE A 111 30.69 -9.48 13.12
C ILE A 111 31.02 -8.46 14.23
N ASN A 112 31.51 -7.31 13.80
CA ASN A 112 31.67 -6.10 14.59
C ASN A 112 30.62 -5.08 14.13
N VAL A 113 29.97 -4.38 15.06
CA VAL A 113 28.96 -3.37 14.77
C VAL A 113 29.20 -2.09 15.59
N ASP A 114 29.24 -0.93 14.93
CA ASP A 114 29.31 0.41 15.54
C ASP A 114 28.12 1.24 15.05
N LEU A 115 27.23 1.63 15.96
CA LEU A 115 26.04 2.45 15.67
C LEU A 115 26.17 3.83 16.30
N ARG A 116 25.77 4.87 15.56
CA ARG A 116 25.82 6.27 15.98
C ARG A 116 24.47 6.95 15.73
N PRO A 117 23.49 6.77 16.62
CA PRO A 117 22.20 7.45 16.52
C PRO A 117 22.33 8.93 16.90
N SER A 118 21.57 9.77 16.21
CA SER A 118 21.50 11.21 16.43
C SER A 118 20.10 11.74 16.13
N LEU A 119 19.73 12.82 16.80
CA LEU A 119 18.45 13.51 16.65
C LEU A 119 18.72 14.96 16.23
N SER A 120 18.09 15.43 15.15
CA SER A 120 18.19 16.83 14.74
C SER A 120 17.49 17.75 15.74
N ALA A 121 17.88 19.02 15.80
CA ALA A 121 17.11 20.02 16.52
C ALA A 121 15.70 20.15 15.90
N ASN A 122 14.68 20.38 16.73
CA ASN A 122 13.31 20.57 16.27
C ASN A 122 13.19 21.94 15.58
N ASP A 123 12.87 21.93 14.28
CA ASP A 123 12.62 23.15 13.52
C ASP A 123 11.16 23.57 13.66
N ASN A 124 10.94 24.86 13.95
CA ASN A 124 9.64 25.52 13.94
C ASN A 124 9.72 26.78 13.08
N ALA A 125 8.86 26.87 12.06
CA ALA A 125 8.83 28.00 11.13
C ALA A 125 8.62 29.37 11.81
N PHE A 126 8.12 29.38 13.05
CA PHE A 126 7.83 30.59 13.82
C PHE A 126 8.87 30.96 14.89
N ALA A 127 9.95 30.18 15.11
CA ALA A 127 10.97 30.54 16.12
C ALA A 127 11.67 31.88 15.85
N GLN A 128 11.70 32.30 14.58
CA GLN A 128 12.36 33.54 14.18
C GLN A 128 11.53 34.80 14.53
N TYR A 129 10.27 34.62 14.94
CA TYR A 129 9.40 35.71 15.39
C TYR A 129 9.44 35.80 16.93
N PHE A 130 10.34 36.66 17.44
CA PHE A 130 10.64 36.82 18.87
C PHE A 130 9.41 37.18 19.75
N SER A 131 8.31 37.61 19.15
CA SER A 131 7.14 38.16 19.83
C SER A 131 6.06 37.13 20.23
N ILE A 132 6.18 35.85 19.85
CA ILE A 132 5.05 34.89 19.95
C ILE A 132 5.43 33.55 20.62
N TYR A 133 6.26 33.60 21.66
CA TYR A 133 6.73 32.40 22.38
C TYR A 133 5.62 31.43 22.82
N VAL A 134 4.48 31.94 23.30
CA VAL A 134 3.34 31.09 23.75
C VAL A 134 2.71 30.32 22.57
N ALA A 135 2.68 30.90 21.37
CA ALA A 135 2.13 30.23 20.19
C ALA A 135 3.09 29.16 19.64
N THR A 136 4.41 29.30 19.80
CA THR A 136 5.41 28.29 19.37
C THR A 136 5.30 26.93 20.09
N LEU A 137 4.54 26.84 21.19
CA LEU A 137 4.22 25.60 21.89
C LEU A 137 3.03 24.84 21.26
N LEU A 138 2.25 25.54 20.44
CA LEU A 138 1.04 25.07 19.76
C LEU A 138 1.24 24.93 18.25
N PHE A 139 2.48 24.98 17.77
CA PHE A 139 2.77 24.81 16.35
C PHE A 139 3.47 23.48 16.08
N PRO A 140 3.19 22.86 14.91
CA PRO A 140 3.79 21.61 14.54
C PRO A 140 5.32 21.77 14.45
N ARG A 141 6.02 20.81 15.04
CA ARG A 141 7.49 20.72 14.98
C ARG A 141 7.87 19.58 14.06
N LYS A 142 8.95 19.74 13.33
CA LYS A 142 9.53 18.68 12.50
C LYS A 142 11.02 18.55 12.78
N GLY A 143 11.53 17.35 12.57
CA GLY A 143 12.95 17.04 12.68
C GLY A 143 13.24 15.69 12.04
N SER A 144 14.47 15.24 12.16
CA SER A 144 14.89 13.93 11.67
C SER A 144 15.68 13.15 12.72
N VAL A 145 15.54 11.84 12.65
CA VAL A 145 16.39 10.87 13.32
C VAL A 145 17.41 10.41 12.29
N THR A 146 18.67 10.26 12.68
CA THR A 146 19.71 9.69 11.82
C THR A 146 20.53 8.65 12.57
N VAL A 147 20.62 7.44 12.04
CA VAL A 147 21.46 6.35 12.55
C VAL A 147 22.54 6.05 11.54
N ASN A 148 23.79 6.35 11.88
CA ASN A 148 24.94 5.92 11.09
C ASN A 148 25.40 4.57 11.62
N GLY A 149 25.52 3.57 10.75
CA GLY A 149 25.99 2.24 11.11
C GLY A 149 27.25 1.88 10.34
N ASN A 150 28.18 1.21 11.03
CA ASN A 150 29.30 0.53 10.42
C ASN A 150 29.29 -0.92 10.88
N SER A 151 29.52 -1.85 9.96
CA SER A 151 29.74 -3.26 10.30
C SER A 151 30.95 -3.82 9.59
N THR A 152 31.68 -4.67 10.29
CA THR A 152 32.82 -5.41 9.74
C THR A 152 32.60 -6.88 9.98
N VAL A 153 32.65 -7.67 8.91
CA VAL A 153 32.55 -9.13 8.94
C VAL A 153 33.95 -9.71 8.82
N LEU A 154 34.30 -10.62 9.70
CA LEU A 154 35.61 -11.28 9.74
C LEU A 154 35.46 -12.79 9.68
N ARG A 155 36.43 -13.45 9.05
CA ARG A 155 36.69 -14.88 9.22
C ARG A 155 38.01 -15.02 9.94
N GLY A 156 37.97 -15.42 11.22
CA GLY A 156 39.14 -15.40 12.09
C GLY A 156 39.68 -13.99 12.36
N GLN A 157 40.84 -13.67 11.78
CA GLN A 157 41.46 -12.34 11.82
C GLN A 157 41.31 -11.56 10.50
N THR A 158 40.87 -12.20 9.43
CA THR A 158 40.75 -11.56 8.10
C THR A 158 39.42 -10.87 7.98
N VAL A 159 39.42 -9.58 7.61
CA VAL A 159 38.21 -8.84 7.24
C VAL A 159 37.73 -9.32 5.87
N ILE A 160 36.53 -9.86 5.81
CA ILE A 160 35.90 -10.38 4.59
C ILE A 160 34.74 -9.50 4.09
N GLY A 161 34.39 -8.46 4.84
CA GLY A 161 33.41 -7.47 4.43
C GLY A 161 33.42 -6.27 5.37
N ASN A 162 33.22 -5.08 4.83
CA ASN A 162 33.07 -3.86 5.61
C ASN A 162 32.01 -2.99 4.96
N MET A 163 31.06 -2.51 5.75
CA MET A 163 29.96 -1.71 5.25
C MET A 163 29.70 -0.52 6.16
N SER A 164 29.39 0.61 5.54
CA SER A 164 28.98 1.84 6.20
C SER A 164 27.70 2.34 5.55
N TRP A 165 26.74 2.76 6.37
CA TRP A 165 25.46 3.28 5.89
C TRP A 165 24.89 4.33 6.84
N THR A 166 23.90 5.05 6.34
CA THR A 166 23.19 6.09 7.07
C THR A 166 21.71 5.92 6.79
N CYS A 167 20.90 5.71 7.82
CA CYS A 167 19.45 5.86 7.75
C CYS A 167 19.05 7.23 8.29
N THR A 168 18.18 7.94 7.59
CA THR A 168 17.57 9.19 8.06
C THR A 168 16.06 9.13 7.89
N GLU A 169 15.34 9.29 9.00
CA GLU A 169 13.87 9.27 9.04
C GLU A 169 13.31 10.57 9.58
N ASN A 170 12.30 11.12 8.90
CA ASN A 170 11.67 12.37 9.28
C ASN A 170 10.52 12.13 10.24
N TYR A 171 10.37 12.98 11.25
CA TYR A 171 9.22 12.95 12.16
C TYR A 171 8.53 14.31 12.23
N GLY A 172 7.21 14.27 12.46
CA GLY A 172 6.38 15.43 12.73
C GLY A 172 5.65 15.29 14.07
N LEU A 173 5.66 16.35 14.87
CA LEU A 173 4.94 16.43 16.14
C LEU A 173 3.83 17.47 15.97
N LEU A 174 2.57 17.05 16.15
CA LEU A 174 1.43 17.94 15.91
C LEU A 174 1.19 18.92 17.08
N PHE A 175 1.27 18.51 18.35
CA PHE A 175 1.10 19.40 19.53
C PHE A 175 1.76 18.82 20.81
N LEU A 176 2.21 19.70 21.73
CA LEU A 176 2.81 19.37 23.04
C LEU A 176 4.03 18.43 22.96
N GLY A 177 5.18 18.97 22.53
CA GLY A 177 6.46 18.24 22.29
C GLY A 177 7.15 17.57 23.49
N TRP A 178 6.51 17.50 24.65
CA TRP A 178 6.98 16.90 25.90
C TRP A 178 6.22 15.61 26.32
N ALA A 179 5.05 15.32 25.73
CA ALA A 179 4.19 14.20 26.17
C ALA A 179 4.03 13.08 25.13
N ARG A 180 4.47 13.28 23.88
CA ARG A 180 4.29 12.31 22.79
C ARG A 180 5.56 12.15 21.98
N THR A 181 6.54 11.45 22.53
CA THR A 181 7.75 11.02 21.83
C THR A 181 7.52 9.89 20.82
N GLY A 182 6.27 9.42 20.67
CA GLY A 182 5.87 8.33 19.78
C GLY A 182 6.39 8.45 18.33
N PRO A 183 6.24 9.59 17.64
CA PRO A 183 6.74 9.74 16.28
C PRO A 183 8.27 9.68 16.16
N ILE A 184 9.00 10.20 17.16
CA ILE A 184 10.47 10.10 17.21
C ILE A 184 10.89 8.65 17.49
N ALA A 185 10.15 7.98 18.38
CA ALA A 185 10.38 6.58 18.72
C ALA A 185 10.18 5.66 17.49
N GLU A 186 9.14 5.94 16.69
CA GLU A 186 8.88 5.18 15.46
C GLU A 186 9.96 5.42 14.39
N ALA A 187 10.42 6.66 14.23
CA ALA A 187 11.54 6.98 13.33
C ALA A 187 12.84 6.24 13.73
N TYR A 188 13.14 6.14 15.03
CA TYR A 188 14.26 5.31 15.50
C TYR A 188 14.06 3.83 15.21
N ARG A 189 12.85 3.28 15.43
CA ARG A 189 12.55 1.87 15.14
C ARG A 189 12.73 1.53 13.66
N SER A 190 12.24 2.40 12.76
CA SER A 190 12.41 2.26 11.31
C SER A 190 13.91 2.19 10.97
N CYS A 191 14.70 3.15 11.43
CA CYS A 191 16.13 3.17 11.14
C CYS A 191 16.91 1.99 11.72
N TYR A 192 16.56 1.48 12.91
CA TYR A 192 17.21 0.27 13.43
C TYR A 192 16.81 -0.97 12.65
N ALA A 193 15.55 -1.11 12.21
CA ALA A 193 15.11 -2.23 11.38
C ALA A 193 15.88 -2.28 10.05
N GLU A 194 16.02 -1.13 9.37
CA GLU A 194 16.80 -1.00 8.14
C GLU A 194 18.29 -1.28 8.39
N THR A 195 18.85 -0.73 9.47
CA THR A 195 20.23 -0.99 9.90
C THR A 195 20.49 -2.48 10.13
N PHE A 196 19.58 -3.17 10.81
CA PHE A 196 19.71 -4.60 11.08
C PHE A 196 19.60 -5.41 9.79
N ALA A 197 18.70 -5.03 8.88
CA ALA A 197 18.57 -5.65 7.56
C ALA A 197 19.89 -5.54 6.75
N HIS A 198 20.51 -4.36 6.74
CA HIS A 198 21.80 -4.16 6.07
C HIS A 198 22.88 -5.08 6.65
N ILE A 199 23.05 -5.10 7.98
CA ILE A 199 24.08 -5.94 8.61
C ILE A 199 23.84 -7.44 8.35
N ALA A 200 22.57 -7.85 8.26
CA ALA A 200 22.19 -9.24 8.09
C ALA A 200 22.28 -9.78 6.66
N VAL A 201 22.61 -8.93 5.67
CA VAL A 201 22.82 -9.32 4.27
C VAL A 201 24.31 -9.15 3.94
N PRO A 202 25.17 -10.10 4.30
CA PRO A 202 26.54 -10.09 3.80
C PRO A 202 26.51 -10.33 2.28
N THR A 203 26.97 -9.35 1.49
CA THR A 203 26.96 -9.42 0.03
C THR A 203 27.91 -10.51 -0.47
N ARG A 204 27.42 -11.38 -1.37
CA ARG A 204 28.20 -12.43 -2.05
C ARG A 204 29.35 -11.87 -2.91
N ALA A 205 29.34 -10.57 -3.19
CA ALA A 205 30.30 -9.91 -4.08
C ALA A 205 31.69 -9.64 -3.46
N GLU A 206 31.86 -9.77 -2.14
CA GLU A 206 33.11 -9.34 -1.47
C GLU A 206 33.88 -10.48 -0.76
N ALA A 207 33.42 -11.72 -0.87
CA ALA A 207 34.18 -12.90 -0.45
C ALA A 207 35.03 -13.43 -1.62
N GLY A 208 36.18 -12.79 -1.84
CA GLY A 208 37.10 -13.14 -2.92
C GLY A 208 37.75 -14.52 -2.76
N ALA A 209 37.41 -15.44 -3.66
CA ALA A 209 38.34 -16.36 -4.31
C ALA A 209 37.73 -16.94 -5.62
N GLY A 210 38.00 -16.27 -6.75
CA GLY A 210 38.29 -16.94 -8.02
C GLY A 210 37.14 -17.37 -8.94
N ILE A 211 36.34 -16.42 -9.44
CA ILE A 211 35.75 -16.55 -10.79
C ILE A 211 36.37 -15.42 -11.62
N SER A 212 37.08 -15.75 -12.70
CA SER A 212 37.73 -14.75 -13.55
C SER A 212 36.71 -13.75 -14.09
N ALA A 213 37.09 -12.50 -14.33
CA ALA A 213 36.16 -11.47 -14.84
C ALA A 213 35.44 -11.93 -16.12
N ALA A 214 36.09 -12.73 -16.97
CA ALA A 214 35.46 -13.31 -18.15
C ALA A 214 34.44 -14.41 -17.81
N ALA A 215 34.72 -15.25 -16.80
CA ALA A 215 33.76 -16.24 -16.31
C ALA A 215 32.61 -15.59 -15.55
N LEU A 216 32.88 -14.51 -14.80
CA LEU A 216 31.87 -13.70 -14.13
C LEU A 216 31.02 -12.98 -15.15
N GLN A 217 31.59 -12.47 -16.24
CA GLN A 217 30.85 -11.82 -17.31
C GLN A 217 30.01 -12.82 -18.10
N SER A 218 30.52 -14.01 -18.41
CA SER A 218 29.72 -15.10 -19.00
C SER A 218 28.62 -15.60 -18.05
N MET A 219 28.88 -15.65 -16.75
CA MET A 219 27.91 -16.08 -15.74
C MET A 219 26.89 -14.99 -15.45
N VAL A 220 27.29 -13.71 -15.47
CA VAL A 220 26.40 -12.54 -15.39
C VAL A 220 25.59 -12.45 -16.68
N GLU A 221 26.15 -12.67 -17.86
CA GLU A 221 25.39 -12.75 -19.11
C GLU A 221 24.40 -13.91 -19.07
N LYS A 222 24.80 -15.10 -18.59
CA LYS A 222 23.89 -16.25 -18.41
C LYS A 222 22.87 -16.05 -17.29
N SER A 223 23.21 -15.33 -16.22
CA SER A 223 22.33 -15.08 -15.07
C SER A 223 21.42 -13.88 -15.30
N VAL A 224 21.88 -12.88 -16.05
CA VAL A 224 21.07 -11.79 -16.61
C VAL A 224 20.15 -12.40 -17.65
N GLN A 225 20.63 -13.23 -18.59
CA GLN A 225 19.75 -13.98 -19.50
C GLN A 225 18.75 -14.84 -18.74
N LYS A 226 19.11 -15.50 -17.63
CA LYS A 226 18.21 -16.31 -16.80
C LYS A 226 17.26 -15.49 -15.91
N ALA A 227 17.67 -14.31 -15.45
CA ALA A 227 16.87 -13.39 -14.64
C ALA A 227 15.95 -12.50 -15.51
N THR A 228 16.35 -12.21 -16.75
CA THR A 228 15.49 -11.67 -17.81
C THR A 228 14.72 -12.77 -18.54
N ALA A 229 15.00 -14.05 -18.28
CA ALA A 229 14.23 -15.20 -18.74
C ALA A 229 13.39 -15.84 -17.62
N LYS A 230 12.70 -15.01 -16.83
CA LYS A 230 11.26 -15.19 -16.85
C LYS A 230 10.81 -14.26 -17.98
N GLU A 231 10.64 -14.79 -19.19
CA GLU A 231 9.86 -14.06 -20.19
C GLU A 231 8.54 -13.68 -19.48
N GLU A 232 8.37 -12.42 -19.10
CA GLU A 232 7.04 -11.83 -19.22
C GLU A 232 6.75 -12.02 -20.70
N LYS A 233 6.00 -13.07 -21.01
CA LYS A 233 5.59 -13.40 -22.38
C LYS A 233 5.13 -12.08 -22.97
N ALA A 234 5.87 -11.58 -23.97
CA ALA A 234 5.50 -10.33 -24.62
C ALA A 234 4.19 -10.63 -25.36
N TYR A 235 3.09 -10.29 -24.73
CA TYR A 235 1.79 -10.49 -25.31
C TYR A 235 1.57 -9.37 -26.33
N ASP A 236 1.25 -9.75 -27.56
CA ASP A 236 0.83 -8.84 -28.62
C ASP A 236 -0.66 -9.09 -28.85
N SER A 237 -1.50 -8.27 -28.22
CA SER A 237 -2.95 -8.39 -28.29
C SER A 237 -3.51 -7.42 -29.32
N ASP A 238 -4.49 -7.87 -30.11
CA ASP A 238 -5.18 -7.02 -31.09
C ASP A 238 -5.98 -5.88 -30.43
N VAL A 239 -6.16 -5.94 -29.11
CA VAL A 239 -6.86 -4.92 -28.32
C VAL A 239 -5.94 -3.97 -27.55
N ASP A 240 -4.61 -4.14 -27.59
CA ASP A 240 -3.69 -3.24 -26.85
C ASP A 240 -3.67 -1.80 -27.39
N LYS A 241 -4.09 -1.63 -28.66
CA LYS A 241 -4.08 -0.34 -29.34
C LYS A 241 -5.51 0.00 -29.79
N PRO A 242 -6.06 1.15 -29.35
CA PRO A 242 -7.37 1.58 -29.81
C PRO A 242 -7.31 1.93 -31.31
N GLY A 243 -8.25 1.37 -32.08
CA GLY A 243 -8.40 1.61 -33.52
C GLY A 243 -9.16 2.91 -33.86
N TYR A 244 -9.29 3.82 -32.90
CA TYR A 244 -10.10 5.04 -32.99
C TYR A 244 -9.49 6.15 -32.14
N GLN A 245 -9.91 7.38 -32.41
CA GLN A 245 -9.58 8.56 -31.60
C GLN A 245 -10.72 9.56 -31.70
N THR A 246 -11.23 10.03 -30.56
CA THR A 246 -12.26 11.07 -30.49
C THR A 246 -11.70 12.34 -29.84
N PRO A 247 -12.35 13.50 -30.05
CA PRO A 247 -12.00 14.74 -29.36
C PRO A 247 -12.16 14.63 -27.84
N GLU A 248 -11.33 15.36 -27.10
CA GLU A 248 -11.41 15.39 -25.64
C GLU A 248 -12.72 16.03 -25.16
N ASP A 249 -13.39 15.39 -24.21
CA ASP A 249 -14.50 15.96 -23.44
C ASP A 249 -14.05 16.20 -22.00
N LYS A 250 -13.95 17.48 -21.61
CA LYS A 250 -13.44 17.91 -20.30
C LYS A 250 -14.29 17.40 -19.12
N ASP A 251 -15.53 16.99 -19.38
CA ASP A 251 -16.49 16.57 -18.36
C ASP A 251 -16.50 15.03 -18.19
N ASN A 252 -15.66 14.31 -18.94
CA ASN A 252 -15.44 12.88 -18.75
C ASN A 252 -14.41 12.62 -17.64
N PHE A 253 -14.75 11.72 -16.72
CA PHE A 253 -13.93 11.30 -15.58
C PHE A 253 -13.83 9.78 -15.51
N ALA A 254 -12.67 9.28 -15.10
CA ALA A 254 -12.51 7.85 -14.86
C ALA A 254 -11.68 7.52 -13.63
N LEU A 255 -12.06 6.43 -12.97
CA LEU A 255 -11.25 5.74 -11.97
C LEU A 255 -11.01 4.31 -12.43
N VAL A 256 -9.77 3.99 -12.77
CA VAL A 256 -9.36 2.71 -13.35
C VAL A 256 -8.46 2.01 -12.34
N ILE A 257 -8.88 0.84 -11.89
CA ILE A 257 -8.23 0.07 -10.82
C ILE A 257 -7.87 -1.31 -11.36
N GLY A 258 -6.60 -1.67 -11.28
CA GLY A 258 -6.08 -2.99 -11.66
C GLY A 258 -5.18 -3.54 -10.58
N ILE A 259 -5.44 -4.76 -10.11
CA ILE A 259 -4.65 -5.39 -9.06
C ILE A 259 -4.38 -6.82 -9.46
N GLU A 260 -3.15 -7.09 -9.86
CA GLU A 260 -2.71 -8.42 -10.27
C GLU A 260 -1.93 -9.06 -9.14
N LYS A 261 -0.89 -8.38 -8.63
CA LYS A 261 -0.01 -8.89 -7.58
C LYS A 261 -0.41 -8.36 -6.21
N TYR A 262 -1.13 -9.17 -5.44
CA TYR A 262 -1.58 -8.84 -4.08
C TYR A 262 -0.48 -9.06 -3.02
N GLN A 263 -0.59 -8.37 -1.88
CA GLN A 263 0.40 -8.50 -0.80
C GLN A 263 0.44 -9.91 -0.18
N GLN A 264 -0.73 -10.55 -0.02
CA GLN A 264 -0.87 -11.84 0.68
C GLN A 264 -1.85 -12.81 0.00
N LEU A 265 -2.30 -12.49 -1.21
CA LEU A 265 -3.29 -13.28 -1.96
C LEU A 265 -2.68 -13.81 -3.26
N PRO A 266 -3.30 -14.82 -3.89
CA PRO A 266 -2.92 -15.25 -5.24
C PRO A 266 -2.95 -14.11 -6.26
N GLN A 267 -2.30 -14.36 -7.40
CA GLN A 267 -2.32 -13.42 -8.50
C GLN A 267 -3.70 -13.42 -9.19
N ALA A 268 -4.20 -12.23 -9.53
CA ALA A 268 -5.35 -12.07 -10.42
C ALA A 268 -4.84 -11.74 -11.83
N ASP A 269 -4.62 -12.78 -12.64
CA ASP A 269 -3.89 -12.67 -13.90
C ASP A 269 -4.40 -11.55 -14.82
N PHE A 270 -3.44 -10.81 -15.37
CA PHE A 270 -3.62 -9.71 -16.33
C PHE A 270 -4.38 -8.49 -15.81
N ALA A 271 -4.76 -8.43 -14.53
CA ALA A 271 -5.60 -7.35 -14.03
C ALA A 271 -4.97 -5.95 -14.15
N GLU A 272 -3.65 -5.84 -13.98
CA GLU A 272 -2.93 -4.56 -14.16
C GLU A 272 -2.80 -4.19 -15.63
N ARG A 273 -2.57 -5.18 -16.50
CA ARG A 273 -2.55 -4.96 -17.96
C ARG A 273 -3.92 -4.55 -18.49
N ASP A 274 -4.96 -5.25 -18.07
CA ASP A 274 -6.36 -4.93 -18.37
C ASP A 274 -6.70 -3.47 -18.01
N ALA A 275 -6.33 -3.04 -16.80
CA ALA A 275 -6.53 -1.66 -16.35
C ALA A 275 -5.75 -0.64 -17.19
N GLN A 276 -4.49 -0.93 -17.53
CA GLN A 276 -3.69 -0.06 -18.37
C GLN A 276 -4.28 0.06 -19.79
N THR A 277 -4.71 -1.04 -20.41
CA THR A 277 -5.32 -1.02 -21.75
C THR A 277 -6.67 -0.31 -21.73
N ILE A 278 -7.51 -0.50 -20.71
CA ILE A 278 -8.76 0.26 -20.54
C ILE A 278 -8.48 1.76 -20.45
N LYS A 279 -7.49 2.17 -19.65
CA LYS A 279 -7.09 3.59 -19.56
C LYS A 279 -6.69 4.14 -20.93
N ASP A 280 -5.93 3.40 -21.72
CA ASP A 280 -5.49 3.87 -23.05
C ASP A 280 -6.68 4.00 -24.02
N HIS A 281 -7.64 3.07 -23.95
CA HIS A 281 -8.90 3.17 -24.67
C HIS A 281 -9.77 4.35 -24.22
N LEU A 282 -9.81 4.68 -22.93
CA LEU A 282 -10.53 5.86 -22.43
C LEU A 282 -9.90 7.16 -22.94
N VAL A 283 -8.57 7.25 -22.97
CA VAL A 283 -7.87 8.40 -23.58
C VAL A 283 -8.23 8.52 -25.06
N ALA A 284 -8.29 7.41 -25.79
CA ALA A 284 -8.73 7.40 -27.18
C ALA A 284 -10.22 7.76 -27.36
N LEU A 285 -11.07 7.47 -26.36
CA LEU A 285 -12.47 7.93 -26.28
C LEU A 285 -12.62 9.39 -25.84
N GLY A 286 -11.52 10.13 -25.65
CA GLY A 286 -11.55 11.55 -25.34
C GLY A 286 -11.66 11.85 -23.83
N TYR A 287 -11.39 10.88 -22.95
CA TYR A 287 -11.25 11.17 -21.52
C TYR A 287 -9.94 11.96 -21.30
N PRO A 288 -9.98 13.14 -20.68
CA PRO A 288 -8.79 13.91 -20.38
C PRO A 288 -7.88 13.13 -19.43
N ARG A 289 -6.59 12.99 -19.76
CA ARG A 289 -5.63 12.29 -18.88
C ARG A 289 -5.63 12.82 -17.44
N ARG A 290 -5.87 14.12 -17.25
CA ARG A 290 -6.00 14.79 -15.95
C ARG A 290 -7.22 14.35 -15.11
N ASN A 291 -8.23 13.80 -15.77
CA ASN A 291 -9.48 13.31 -15.16
C ASN A 291 -9.51 11.78 -15.02
N ILE A 292 -8.44 11.08 -15.42
CA ILE A 292 -8.30 9.63 -15.25
C ILE A 292 -7.38 9.36 -14.06
N VAL A 293 -7.91 8.76 -13.01
CA VAL A 293 -7.12 8.22 -11.91
C VAL A 293 -6.85 6.75 -12.21
N HIS A 294 -5.59 6.35 -12.22
CA HIS A 294 -5.16 4.97 -12.44
C HIS A 294 -4.49 4.43 -11.18
N LEU A 295 -5.10 3.44 -10.53
CA LEU A 295 -4.56 2.73 -9.36
C LEU A 295 -4.16 1.32 -9.79
N SER A 296 -2.86 1.09 -9.98
CA SER A 296 -2.30 -0.22 -10.36
C SER A 296 -1.51 -0.82 -9.21
N GLY A 297 -1.69 -2.11 -8.95
CA GLY A 297 -0.91 -2.87 -7.97
C GLY A 297 -0.88 -2.18 -6.60
N SER A 298 0.33 -1.89 -6.08
CA SER A 298 0.53 -1.29 -4.75
C SER A 298 -0.05 0.11 -4.57
N LEU A 299 -0.48 0.79 -5.65
CA LEU A 299 -1.21 2.04 -5.55
C LEU A 299 -2.69 1.85 -5.22
N ALA A 300 -3.26 0.67 -5.46
CA ALA A 300 -4.66 0.34 -5.22
C ALA A 300 -4.91 -0.15 -3.79
N THR A 301 -4.37 0.56 -2.80
CA THR A 301 -4.64 0.31 -1.38
C THR A 301 -6.07 0.68 -1.01
N ARG A 302 -6.59 0.11 0.08
CA ARG A 302 -7.91 0.45 0.63
C ARG A 302 -8.06 1.95 0.85
N SER A 303 -7.02 2.60 1.39
CA SER A 303 -7.00 4.03 1.67
C SER A 303 -6.98 4.90 0.41
N ASN A 304 -6.25 4.48 -0.65
CA ASN A 304 -6.29 5.19 -1.92
C ASN A 304 -7.64 5.04 -2.62
N MET A 305 -8.26 3.85 -2.58
CA MET A 305 -9.62 3.68 -3.08
C MET A 305 -10.60 4.63 -2.40
N GLU A 306 -10.57 4.77 -1.07
CA GLU A 306 -11.41 5.75 -0.34
C GLU A 306 -11.11 7.18 -0.75
N LYS A 307 -9.83 7.56 -0.79
CA LYS A 307 -9.39 8.91 -1.18
C LYS A 307 -10.00 9.31 -2.53
N TYR A 308 -9.99 8.42 -3.51
CA TYR A 308 -10.47 8.75 -4.85
C TYR A 308 -11.98 8.64 -4.99
N LEU A 309 -12.60 7.59 -4.45
CA LEU A 309 -14.05 7.38 -4.53
C LEU A 309 -14.85 8.38 -3.69
N GLU A 310 -14.33 8.77 -2.52
CA GLU A 310 -15.10 9.45 -1.48
C GLU A 310 -14.66 10.88 -1.23
N SER A 311 -13.55 11.31 -1.83
CA SER A 311 -13.07 12.69 -1.71
C SER A 311 -12.73 13.32 -3.06
N TRP A 312 -11.97 12.64 -3.91
CA TRP A 312 -11.55 13.22 -5.18
C TRP A 312 -12.70 13.35 -6.19
N LEU A 313 -13.51 12.30 -6.37
CA LEU A 313 -14.66 12.31 -7.28
C LEU A 313 -15.74 13.32 -6.85
N PRO A 314 -16.21 13.32 -5.57
CA PRO A 314 -17.20 14.31 -5.13
C PRO A 314 -16.76 15.76 -5.30
N ALA A 315 -15.45 16.03 -5.22
CA ALA A 315 -14.90 17.38 -5.36
C ALA A 315 -14.76 17.86 -6.82
N ARG A 316 -14.96 16.99 -7.83
CA ARG A 316 -14.65 17.30 -9.24
C ARG A 316 -15.76 17.00 -10.23
N VAL A 317 -16.58 16.00 -9.93
CA VAL A 317 -17.65 15.55 -10.81
C VAL A 317 -18.87 16.46 -10.65
N GLY A 318 -19.27 17.12 -11.75
CA GLY A 318 -20.42 18.02 -11.82
C GLY A 318 -21.64 17.38 -12.48
N ALA A 319 -22.68 18.20 -12.68
CA ALA A 319 -23.97 17.77 -13.26
C ALA A 319 -23.87 17.30 -14.71
N ASP A 320 -22.92 17.83 -15.48
CA ASP A 320 -22.67 17.43 -16.88
C ASP A 320 -21.67 16.28 -16.98
N SER A 321 -21.01 15.91 -15.88
CA SER A 321 -19.93 14.95 -15.90
C SER A 321 -20.41 13.52 -16.13
N LYS A 322 -19.60 12.77 -16.88
CA LYS A 322 -19.78 11.33 -17.09
C LYS A 322 -18.64 10.60 -16.40
N LEU A 323 -18.98 9.61 -15.58
CA LEU A 323 -18.01 8.86 -14.81
C LEU A 323 -17.96 7.41 -15.28
N LEU A 324 -16.76 6.91 -15.53
CA LEU A 324 -16.49 5.49 -15.67
C LEU A 324 -15.62 4.99 -14.51
N VAL A 325 -16.06 3.94 -13.83
CA VAL A 325 -15.23 3.21 -12.86
C VAL A 325 -14.93 1.84 -13.44
N TYR A 326 -13.66 1.50 -13.56
CA TYR A 326 -13.20 0.19 -13.99
C TYR A 326 -12.46 -0.48 -12.83
N PHE A 327 -12.79 -1.74 -12.55
CA PHE A 327 -12.08 -2.57 -11.58
C PHE A 327 -11.75 -3.93 -12.18
N SER A 328 -10.47 -4.31 -12.13
CA SER A 328 -9.98 -5.66 -12.41
C SER A 328 -9.15 -6.16 -11.23
N GLY A 329 -9.49 -7.33 -10.72
CA GLY A 329 -8.85 -7.94 -9.56
C GLY A 329 -9.78 -8.85 -8.80
N HIS A 330 -9.38 -9.23 -7.59
CA HIS A 330 -10.14 -10.10 -6.71
C HIS A 330 -11.39 -9.45 -6.13
N GLY A 331 -12.48 -10.22 -6.15
CA GLY A 331 -13.71 -9.99 -5.42
C GLY A 331 -13.88 -11.07 -4.36
N SER A 332 -14.60 -10.77 -3.29
CA SER A 332 -14.83 -11.73 -2.21
C SER A 332 -16.21 -11.55 -1.60
N PRO A 333 -16.98 -12.63 -1.39
CA PRO A 333 -18.21 -12.56 -0.61
C PRO A 333 -17.88 -12.57 0.88
N GLY A 334 -18.49 -11.65 1.63
CA GLY A 334 -18.47 -11.69 3.09
C GLY A 334 -19.12 -13.00 3.58
N ILE A 335 -18.36 -13.80 4.35
CA ILE A 335 -18.80 -15.14 4.79
C ILE A 335 -20.13 -15.08 5.54
N ASP A 336 -20.28 -14.10 6.43
CA ASP A 336 -21.45 -13.99 7.32
C ASP A 336 -22.58 -13.15 6.72
N SER A 337 -22.24 -12.09 5.97
CA SER A 337 -23.20 -11.12 5.45
C SER A 337 -23.71 -11.44 4.05
N GLY A 338 -22.96 -12.25 3.30
CA GLY A 338 -23.19 -12.47 1.86
C GLY A 338 -22.91 -11.23 0.99
N GLN A 339 -22.40 -10.15 1.57
CA GLN A 339 -22.13 -8.91 0.86
C GLN A 339 -20.88 -9.04 -0.01
N ALA A 340 -20.93 -8.55 -1.26
CA ALA A 340 -19.77 -8.51 -2.14
C ALA A 340 -18.78 -7.39 -1.75
N TYR A 341 -17.48 -7.70 -1.79
CA TYR A 341 -16.39 -6.76 -1.60
C TYR A 341 -15.42 -6.80 -2.78
N LEU A 342 -14.94 -5.63 -3.20
CA LEU A 342 -13.70 -5.52 -3.98
C LEU A 342 -12.52 -5.66 -3.02
N VAL A 343 -11.51 -6.45 -3.39
CA VAL A 343 -10.33 -6.67 -2.55
C VAL A 343 -9.20 -5.72 -3.00
N PRO A 344 -8.78 -4.75 -2.16
CA PRO A 344 -7.65 -3.88 -2.43
C PRO A 344 -6.32 -4.63 -2.37
N TRP A 345 -5.23 -3.98 -2.79
CA TRP A 345 -3.88 -4.58 -2.80
C TRP A 345 -3.41 -5.05 -1.42
N ASP A 346 -3.74 -4.28 -0.38
CA ASP A 346 -3.50 -4.54 1.05
C ASP A 346 -4.68 -5.26 1.73
N GLY A 347 -5.58 -5.85 0.93
CA GLY A 347 -6.74 -6.59 1.41
C GLY A 347 -6.37 -7.92 2.08
N ASP A 348 -7.03 -8.21 3.21
CA ASP A 348 -6.95 -9.51 3.89
C ASP A 348 -8.34 -10.12 3.96
N VAL A 349 -8.54 -11.24 3.26
CA VAL A 349 -9.82 -11.96 3.18
C VAL A 349 -10.31 -12.48 4.54
N ASN A 350 -9.42 -12.67 5.52
CA ASN A 350 -9.79 -13.04 6.89
C ASN A 350 -10.41 -11.86 7.66
N PHE A 351 -10.13 -10.63 7.25
CA PHE A 351 -10.62 -9.39 7.85
C PHE A 351 -11.35 -8.52 6.82
N LEU A 352 -12.05 -9.15 5.87
CA LEU A 352 -12.65 -8.51 4.70
C LEU A 352 -13.56 -7.32 5.03
N ALA A 353 -14.30 -7.38 6.14
CA ALA A 353 -15.14 -6.26 6.59
C ALA A 353 -14.36 -4.98 6.92
N LYS A 354 -13.06 -5.09 7.23
CA LYS A 354 -12.16 -3.97 7.55
C LYS A 354 -11.23 -3.63 6.39
N THR A 355 -10.74 -4.63 5.68
CA THR A 355 -9.69 -4.49 4.66
C THR A 355 -10.24 -4.46 3.23
N GLY A 356 -11.44 -5.01 3.00
CA GLY A 356 -12.14 -4.96 1.71
C GLY A 356 -12.92 -3.66 1.50
N TYR A 357 -13.24 -3.35 0.24
CA TYR A 357 -14.12 -2.25 -0.15
C TYR A 357 -15.52 -2.78 -0.50
N PRO A 358 -16.58 -2.53 0.32
CA PRO A 358 -17.90 -3.08 0.06
C PRO A 358 -18.49 -2.57 -1.27
N LEU A 359 -19.03 -3.46 -2.08
CA LEU A 359 -19.63 -3.09 -3.38
C LEU A 359 -20.88 -2.22 -3.22
N LYS A 360 -21.67 -2.47 -2.17
CA LYS A 360 -22.78 -1.59 -1.79
C LYS A 360 -22.32 -0.16 -1.50
N ARG A 361 -21.21 0.00 -0.76
CA ARG A 361 -20.62 1.32 -0.45
C ARG A 361 -20.13 2.02 -1.73
N LEU A 362 -19.60 1.26 -2.70
CA LEU A 362 -19.24 1.80 -4.01
C LEU A 362 -20.48 2.42 -4.66
N TYR A 363 -21.57 1.67 -4.80
CA TYR A 363 -22.76 2.16 -5.48
C TYR A 363 -23.44 3.32 -4.74
N GLU A 364 -23.48 3.30 -3.41
CA GLU A 364 -23.99 4.42 -2.60
C GLU A 364 -23.19 5.70 -2.86
N ASN A 365 -21.85 5.61 -2.82
CA ASN A 365 -20.98 6.76 -3.09
C ASN A 365 -21.13 7.27 -4.53
N LEU A 366 -21.23 6.38 -5.51
CA LEU A 366 -21.39 6.72 -6.92
C LEU A 366 -22.76 7.36 -7.21
N ASN A 367 -23.84 6.88 -6.58
CA ASN A 367 -25.16 7.49 -6.70
C ASN A 367 -25.23 8.89 -6.09
N ALA A 368 -24.45 9.15 -5.04
CA ALA A 368 -24.40 10.45 -4.37
C ALA A 368 -23.68 11.55 -5.18
N LEU A 369 -22.91 11.20 -6.21
CA LEU A 369 -22.23 12.18 -7.06
C LEU A 369 -23.23 13.03 -7.85
N ALA A 370 -22.82 14.22 -8.31
CA ALA A 370 -23.66 15.03 -9.21
C ALA A 370 -23.69 14.51 -10.66
N ALA A 371 -22.83 13.54 -11.01
CA ALA A 371 -22.64 13.03 -12.37
C ALA A 371 -23.96 12.78 -13.12
N ARG A 372 -24.01 13.19 -14.39
CA ARG A 372 -25.11 12.88 -15.31
C ARG A 372 -25.26 11.37 -15.47
N ARG A 373 -24.14 10.68 -15.73
CA ARG A 373 -24.08 9.25 -16.02
C ARG A 373 -22.93 8.60 -15.24
N VAL A 374 -23.16 7.41 -14.71
CA VAL A 374 -22.13 6.61 -14.04
C VAL A 374 -22.17 5.18 -14.58
N VAL A 375 -21.04 4.75 -15.14
CA VAL A 375 -20.83 3.41 -15.64
C VAL A 375 -19.79 2.72 -14.78
N VAL A 376 -20.06 1.48 -14.38
CA VAL A 376 -19.11 0.62 -13.67
C VAL A 376 -18.84 -0.62 -14.48
N LEU A 377 -17.58 -0.89 -14.75
CA LEU A 377 -17.09 -2.09 -15.41
C LEU A 377 -16.37 -2.95 -14.37
N LEU A 378 -16.88 -4.15 -14.11
CA LEU A 378 -16.35 -5.04 -13.07
C LEU A 378 -15.80 -6.32 -13.69
N ASP A 379 -14.48 -6.43 -13.78
CA ASP A 379 -13.81 -7.66 -14.19
C ASP A 379 -13.29 -8.45 -12.98
N SER A 380 -14.24 -8.93 -12.19
CA SER A 380 -14.02 -9.60 -10.91
C SER A 380 -15.11 -10.64 -10.64
N CYS A 381 -14.85 -11.64 -9.78
CA CYS A 381 -15.85 -12.61 -9.35
C CYS A 381 -16.14 -12.49 -7.86
N PHE A 382 -17.38 -12.75 -7.46
CA PHE A 382 -17.82 -12.68 -6.07
C PHE A 382 -18.33 -14.02 -5.52
N SER A 383 -18.22 -15.11 -6.28
CA SER A 383 -18.77 -16.44 -5.97
C SER A 383 -18.07 -17.17 -4.82
N GLY A 384 -16.85 -16.77 -4.48
CA GLY A 384 -15.98 -17.50 -3.57
C GLY A 384 -15.47 -18.83 -4.13
N ALA A 385 -15.70 -19.10 -5.43
CA ALA A 385 -15.44 -20.40 -6.06
C ALA A 385 -14.07 -20.50 -6.78
N GLY A 386 -13.23 -19.45 -6.73
CA GLY A 386 -11.92 -19.40 -7.40
C GLY A 386 -11.87 -18.39 -8.55
N GLY A 387 -10.77 -18.41 -9.33
CA GLY A 387 -10.46 -17.41 -10.36
C GLY A 387 -10.24 -16.03 -9.75
N ARG A 388 -10.97 -15.00 -10.22
CA ARG A 388 -10.97 -13.69 -9.57
C ARG A 388 -11.87 -13.61 -8.32
N SER A 389 -12.42 -14.73 -7.82
CA SER A 389 -13.00 -14.78 -6.47
C SER A 389 -12.05 -15.39 -5.45
N ILE A 390 -11.98 -14.79 -4.26
CA ILE A 390 -11.11 -15.26 -3.18
C ILE A 390 -11.86 -15.40 -1.86
N LEU A 391 -11.49 -16.41 -1.06
CA LEU A 391 -11.99 -16.67 0.28
C LEU A 391 -10.85 -17.13 1.20
N PRO A 392 -10.99 -17.00 2.53
CA PRO A 392 -10.12 -17.67 3.49
C PRO A 392 -10.00 -19.17 3.21
N LYS A 393 -8.79 -19.73 3.40
CA LYS A 393 -8.54 -21.16 3.17
C LYS A 393 -9.49 -22.02 4.00
N GLY A 394 -10.11 -23.01 3.35
CA GLY A 394 -11.01 -23.96 4.00
C GLY A 394 -12.42 -23.43 4.27
N THR A 395 -12.76 -22.22 3.82
CA THR A 395 -14.10 -21.64 3.99
C THR A 395 -14.98 -21.81 2.75
N ARG A 396 -16.29 -21.74 2.97
CA ARG A 396 -17.31 -21.69 1.92
C ARG A 396 -18.30 -20.58 2.30
N PRO A 397 -18.88 -19.82 1.35
CA PRO A 397 -19.91 -18.86 1.68
C PRO A 397 -21.08 -19.54 2.40
N LEU A 398 -21.57 -18.94 3.49
CA LEU A 398 -22.74 -19.46 4.23
C LEU A 398 -24.07 -19.08 3.55
N VAL A 399 -24.02 -18.15 2.58
CA VAL A 399 -25.16 -17.71 1.80
C VAL A 399 -25.20 -18.39 0.44
N SER A 400 -26.40 -18.76 -0.01
CA SER A 400 -26.64 -19.37 -1.32
C SER A 400 -26.64 -18.36 -2.48
N LYS A 401 -26.75 -17.06 -2.19
CA LYS A 401 -26.65 -15.98 -3.18
C LYS A 401 -25.87 -14.80 -2.60
N VAL A 402 -24.86 -14.38 -3.32
CA VAL A 402 -24.05 -13.21 -2.97
C VAL A 402 -24.80 -11.94 -3.38
N ASP A 403 -24.93 -11.00 -2.45
CA ASP A 403 -25.50 -9.68 -2.71
C ASP A 403 -24.45 -8.80 -3.39
N VAL A 404 -24.58 -8.72 -4.71
CA VAL A 404 -23.79 -7.83 -5.57
C VAL A 404 -24.39 -6.42 -5.70
N GLY A 405 -25.34 -6.04 -4.84
CA GLY A 405 -25.83 -4.66 -4.72
C GLY A 405 -26.77 -4.20 -5.83
N GLY A 406 -27.43 -5.11 -6.54
CA GLY A 406 -28.36 -4.78 -7.64
C GLY A 406 -29.50 -3.84 -7.24
N GLY A 407 -29.96 -3.90 -5.98
CA GLY A 407 -31.00 -3.01 -5.45
C GLY A 407 -30.53 -1.58 -5.14
N THR A 408 -29.22 -1.32 -5.16
CA THR A 408 -28.62 -0.01 -4.84
C THR A 408 -28.06 0.70 -6.06
N LEU A 409 -28.43 0.27 -7.26
CA LEU A 409 -27.83 0.79 -8.49
C LEU A 409 -28.26 2.22 -8.81
N GLY A 410 -29.53 2.59 -8.64
CA GLY A 410 -30.00 3.94 -8.99
C GLY A 410 -29.52 4.35 -10.38
N LYS A 411 -28.81 5.48 -10.51
CA LYS A 411 -28.30 5.96 -11.81
C LYS A 411 -27.05 5.23 -12.32
N VAL A 412 -26.50 4.30 -11.53
CA VAL A 412 -25.31 3.52 -11.88
C VAL A 412 -25.72 2.37 -12.80
N VAL A 413 -25.05 2.27 -13.94
CA VAL A 413 -25.16 1.11 -14.84
C VAL A 413 -23.89 0.28 -14.73
N VAL A 414 -24.05 -1.02 -14.48
CA VAL A 414 -22.94 -1.94 -14.25
C VAL A 414 -22.88 -2.97 -15.37
N LEU A 415 -21.69 -3.18 -15.90
CA LEU A 415 -21.38 -4.31 -16.76
C LEU A 415 -20.33 -5.17 -16.04
N SER A 416 -20.72 -6.37 -15.61
CA SER A 416 -19.83 -7.29 -14.89
C SER A 416 -19.42 -8.48 -15.74
N ALA A 417 -18.24 -9.02 -15.44
CA ALA A 417 -17.62 -10.11 -16.18
C ALA A 417 -18.30 -11.47 -16.01
N SER A 418 -19.02 -11.68 -14.92
CA SER A 418 -19.74 -12.92 -14.63
C SER A 418 -20.99 -12.68 -13.76
N ASP A 419 -21.83 -13.71 -13.65
CA ASP A 419 -22.82 -13.81 -12.59
C ASP A 419 -22.13 -13.94 -11.21
N SER A 420 -22.86 -13.64 -10.14
CA SER A 420 -22.33 -13.67 -8.78
C SER A 420 -21.93 -15.07 -8.29
N SER A 421 -22.37 -16.13 -8.97
CA SER A 421 -22.03 -17.53 -8.66
C SER A 421 -20.94 -18.13 -9.55
N GLU A 422 -20.52 -17.42 -10.60
CA GLU A 422 -19.60 -17.91 -11.63
C GLU A 422 -18.14 -17.48 -11.40
N ILE A 423 -17.25 -18.02 -12.23
CA ILE A 423 -15.80 -17.75 -12.18
C ILE A 423 -15.39 -17.05 -13.47
N THR A 424 -14.65 -15.96 -13.35
CA THR A 424 -13.99 -15.29 -14.46
C THR A 424 -12.58 -15.84 -14.60
N GLY A 425 -12.06 -15.81 -15.82
CA GLY A 425 -10.63 -16.04 -15.99
C GLY A 425 -10.06 -15.40 -17.24
N ALA A 426 -8.84 -15.80 -17.54
CA ALA A 426 -8.02 -15.16 -18.55
C ALA A 426 -8.16 -15.80 -19.94
N ASP A 427 -7.84 -14.99 -20.95
CA ASP A 427 -7.36 -15.44 -22.24
C ASP A 427 -5.82 -15.35 -22.24
N GLU A 428 -5.15 -16.47 -21.96
CA GLU A 428 -3.68 -16.51 -21.91
C GLU A 428 -3.00 -16.29 -23.27
N ALA A 429 -3.72 -16.46 -24.38
CA ALA A 429 -3.16 -16.19 -25.71
C ALA A 429 -3.08 -14.67 -25.93
N GLN A 430 -4.11 -13.94 -25.48
CA GLN A 430 -4.20 -12.49 -25.61
C GLN A 430 -3.53 -11.77 -24.43
N GLY A 431 -3.37 -12.44 -23.30
CA GLY A 431 -2.83 -11.89 -22.05
C GLY A 431 -3.76 -10.86 -21.41
N HIS A 432 -5.06 -11.14 -21.40
CA HIS A 432 -6.11 -10.30 -20.83
C HIS A 432 -7.13 -11.14 -20.07
N GLY A 433 -7.93 -10.53 -19.20
CA GLY A 433 -9.18 -11.15 -18.73
C GLY A 433 -10.14 -11.39 -19.90
N LEU A 434 -10.87 -12.52 -19.94
CA LEU A 434 -11.81 -12.84 -21.03
C LEU A 434 -12.82 -11.72 -21.27
N PHE A 435 -13.35 -11.15 -20.18
CA PHE A 435 -14.30 -10.05 -20.26
C PHE A 435 -13.65 -8.81 -20.86
N THR A 436 -12.51 -8.39 -20.33
CA THR A 436 -11.81 -7.18 -20.78
C THR A 436 -11.35 -7.30 -22.24
N TYR A 437 -10.81 -8.45 -22.62
CA TYR A 437 -10.46 -8.75 -24.01
C TYR A 437 -11.64 -8.53 -24.96
N HIS A 438 -12.76 -9.22 -24.73
CA HIS A 438 -13.91 -9.14 -25.62
C HIS A 438 -14.60 -7.77 -25.58
N LEU A 439 -14.59 -7.08 -24.43
CA LEU A 439 -15.08 -5.72 -24.29
C LEU A 439 -14.28 -4.76 -25.20
N LEU A 440 -12.95 -4.78 -25.08
CA LEU A 440 -12.07 -3.92 -25.87
C LEU A 440 -12.11 -4.27 -27.36
N LYS A 441 -12.22 -5.56 -27.70
CA LYS A 441 -12.39 -6.02 -29.08
C LYS A 441 -13.67 -5.49 -29.71
N GLY A 442 -14.80 -5.62 -29.01
CA GLY A 442 -16.08 -5.05 -29.44
C GLY A 442 -16.01 -3.54 -29.61
N LEU A 443 -15.35 -2.85 -28.68
CA LEU A 443 -15.15 -1.41 -28.75
C LEU A 443 -14.30 -0.98 -29.96
N ASN A 444 -13.23 -1.72 -30.26
CA ASN A 444 -12.39 -1.51 -31.45
C ASN A 444 -13.16 -1.75 -32.75
N GLU A 445 -13.88 -2.86 -32.87
CA GLU A 445 -14.69 -3.18 -34.05
C GLU A 445 -15.76 -2.12 -34.32
N LYS A 446 -16.33 -1.55 -33.25
CA LYS A 446 -17.30 -0.45 -33.33
C LYS A 446 -16.66 0.93 -33.39
N ARG A 447 -15.33 1.04 -33.48
CA ARG A 447 -14.57 2.31 -33.54
C ARG A 447 -14.93 3.27 -32.40
N GLY A 448 -15.14 2.76 -31.20
CA GLY A 448 -15.54 3.53 -30.03
C GLY A 448 -17.01 3.97 -30.03
N GLN A 449 -17.81 3.59 -31.03
CA GLN A 449 -19.22 3.97 -31.20
C GLN A 449 -20.13 2.80 -30.83
N ALA A 450 -20.20 2.47 -29.54
CA ALA A 450 -21.05 1.39 -29.04
C ALA A 450 -21.76 1.80 -27.75
N THR A 451 -23.06 1.50 -27.68
CA THR A 451 -23.79 1.54 -26.41
C THR A 451 -23.36 0.38 -25.52
N LEU A 452 -23.58 0.49 -24.21
CA LEU A 452 -23.34 -0.57 -23.24
C LEU A 452 -24.15 -1.81 -23.58
N LYS A 453 -25.41 -1.64 -24.02
CA LYS A 453 -26.20 -2.76 -24.52
C LYS A 453 -25.59 -3.40 -25.77
N ALA A 454 -25.14 -2.61 -26.75
CA ALA A 454 -24.50 -3.16 -27.93
C ALA A 454 -23.19 -3.90 -27.60
N LEU A 455 -22.41 -3.40 -26.63
CA LEU A 455 -21.24 -4.10 -26.10
C LEU A 455 -21.64 -5.38 -25.39
N TYR A 456 -22.65 -5.34 -24.51
CA TYR A 456 -23.22 -6.50 -23.82
C TYR A 456 -23.68 -7.60 -24.79
N ASP A 457 -24.45 -7.24 -25.80
CA ASP A 457 -24.94 -8.17 -26.82
C ASP A 457 -23.77 -8.77 -27.64
N TYR A 458 -22.67 -8.04 -27.80
CA TYR A 458 -21.45 -8.52 -28.46
C TYR A 458 -20.65 -9.49 -27.58
N LEU A 459 -20.44 -9.15 -26.30
CA LEU A 459 -19.59 -9.89 -25.38
C LEU A 459 -20.25 -11.15 -24.83
N LEU A 460 -21.57 -11.15 -24.60
CA LEU A 460 -22.28 -12.26 -23.96
C LEU A 460 -22.01 -13.62 -24.62
N PRO A 461 -22.27 -13.82 -25.93
CA PRO A 461 -22.05 -15.12 -26.56
C PRO A 461 -20.55 -15.47 -26.66
N ARG A 462 -19.66 -14.48 -26.80
CA ARG A 462 -18.21 -14.70 -26.98
C ARG A 462 -17.53 -15.11 -25.69
N VAL A 463 -17.85 -14.43 -24.58
CA VAL A 463 -17.31 -14.76 -23.26
C VAL A 463 -17.82 -16.13 -22.83
N GLN A 464 -19.11 -16.44 -23.04
CA GLN A 464 -19.65 -17.76 -22.72
C GLN A 464 -18.99 -18.89 -23.52
N ASP A 465 -18.80 -18.69 -24.83
CA ASP A 465 -18.14 -19.68 -25.70
C ASP A 465 -16.67 -19.90 -25.30
N ALA A 466 -15.91 -18.82 -25.12
CA ALA A 466 -14.51 -18.87 -24.70
C ALA A 466 -14.34 -19.48 -23.29
N ALA A 467 -15.25 -19.20 -22.36
CA ALA A 467 -15.24 -19.78 -21.02
C ALA A 467 -15.55 -21.29 -21.05
N ARG A 468 -16.51 -21.72 -21.86
CA ARG A 468 -16.84 -23.15 -22.03
C ARG A 468 -15.68 -23.95 -22.63
N HIS A 469 -14.91 -23.35 -23.53
CA HIS A 469 -13.67 -23.95 -24.05
C HIS A 469 -12.61 -24.18 -22.94
N GLN A 470 -12.72 -23.45 -21.84
CA GLN A 470 -11.89 -23.61 -20.64
C GLN A 470 -12.59 -24.42 -19.53
N ASN A 471 -13.66 -25.14 -19.84
CA ASN A 471 -14.46 -25.95 -18.92
C ASN A 471 -15.02 -25.17 -17.70
N ARG A 472 -15.42 -23.90 -17.92
CA ARG A 472 -16.08 -23.08 -16.90
C ARG A 472 -17.26 -22.31 -17.48
N ASP A 473 -18.14 -21.84 -16.61
CA ASP A 473 -19.20 -20.89 -16.95
C ASP A 473 -18.76 -19.47 -16.58
N GLN A 474 -18.96 -18.55 -17.52
CA GLN A 474 -18.78 -17.12 -17.34
C GLN A 474 -19.80 -16.38 -18.19
N THR A 475 -20.79 -15.79 -17.54
CA THR A 475 -21.93 -15.11 -18.14
C THR A 475 -21.91 -13.64 -17.72
N PRO A 476 -21.43 -12.74 -18.59
CA PRO A 476 -21.46 -11.31 -18.30
C PRO A 476 -22.87 -10.82 -17.96
N GLN A 477 -22.97 -9.78 -17.13
CA GLN A 477 -24.26 -9.21 -16.73
C GLN A 477 -24.29 -7.71 -17.01
N LEU A 478 -25.41 -7.23 -17.55
CA LEU A 478 -25.73 -5.80 -17.63
C LEU A 478 -26.81 -5.48 -16.59
N LEU A 479 -26.46 -4.70 -15.57
CA LEU A 479 -27.33 -4.34 -14.46
C LEU A 479 -27.64 -2.83 -14.48
N SER A 480 -28.92 -2.48 -14.42
CA SER A 480 -29.41 -1.10 -14.34
C SER A 480 -30.73 -1.06 -13.56
N SER A 481 -31.08 0.09 -12.97
CA SER A 481 -32.38 0.27 -12.29
C SER A 481 -33.51 0.74 -13.24
N GLY A 482 -33.27 0.78 -14.56
CA GLY A 482 -34.19 1.29 -15.59
C GLY A 482 -33.68 1.03 -17.02
N SER A 483 -34.38 1.55 -18.04
CA SER A 483 -34.02 1.39 -19.47
C SER A 483 -32.80 2.21 -19.92
N ASP A 484 -32.18 2.99 -19.01
CA ASP A 484 -31.03 3.85 -19.30
C ASP A 484 -29.82 3.08 -19.91
N GLY A 485 -29.68 1.79 -19.63
CA GLY A 485 -28.58 0.95 -20.13
C GLY A 485 -28.59 0.74 -21.66
N GLU A 486 -29.72 0.97 -22.34
CA GLU A 486 -29.86 0.68 -23.77
C GLU A 486 -29.17 1.74 -24.66
N GLU A 487 -29.22 3.01 -24.26
CA GLU A 487 -28.69 4.15 -25.02
C GLU A 487 -27.35 4.69 -24.49
N LEU A 488 -26.96 4.31 -23.28
CA LEU A 488 -25.69 4.73 -22.67
C LEU A 488 -24.50 4.22 -23.46
N SER A 489 -23.55 5.09 -23.81
CA SER A 489 -22.30 4.66 -24.43
C SER A 489 -21.11 4.99 -23.53
N LEU A 490 -19.95 4.41 -23.83
CA LEU A 490 -18.70 4.75 -23.12
C LEU A 490 -18.15 6.13 -23.51
N ARG A 491 -18.79 6.82 -24.47
CA ARG A 491 -18.36 8.10 -25.05
C ARG A 491 -19.34 9.21 -24.70
N ASP A 492 -20.59 9.00 -25.12
CA ASP A 492 -21.75 9.87 -25.04
C ASP A 492 -22.64 9.48 -23.86
#